data_AF-A0A3M1UB38-F1
#
_entry.id   AF-A0A3M1UB38-F1
#
_cell.length_a   1.000
_cell.length_b   1.000
_cell.length_c   1.000
_cell.angle_alpha   90.00
_cell.angle_beta   90.00
_cell.angle_gamma   90.00
#
_symmetry.space_group_name_H-M   'P 1'
#
loop_
_entity.id
_entity.type
_entity.pdbx_description
1 polymer ?
#
loop_
_entity_poly.entity_id
_entity_poly.type
_entity_poly.pdbx_seq_one_letter_code
_entity_poly.pdbx_strand_id
1 'polypeptide(L)'
;MKTLKTMTWRVLLIGCVAALVTAGVTAFRNQNQGYDYEASISKLRRIGQALQLYREEWGVKPVAERRTYSDAGLPPSFTVLSSSAYSDKPWHLDKSVFRVASPQKPWDKSAMHFAPLYLPEMAQRVGYADRYAQALQSRGELLPVLADLNGNSVAEYAANRDLRAVVLRLNGTVEVVEYSSTDQWDLWNR
;
A
#
# COMPACT_ATOMS: atom_id res chain seq x y z
N MET A 1 46.76 27.34 -30.03
CA MET A 1 46.40 26.03 -29.42
C MET A 1 46.08 26.04 -27.91
N LYS A 2 46.46 27.07 -27.12
CA LYS A 2 46.14 27.10 -25.68
C LYS A 2 44.70 27.52 -25.36
N THR A 3 44.03 28.30 -26.21
CA THR A 3 42.68 28.86 -25.99
C THR A 3 41.53 27.87 -26.20
N LEU A 4 41.70 26.89 -27.11
CA LEU A 4 40.66 25.90 -27.43
C LEU A 4 40.49 24.86 -26.30
N LYS A 5 41.58 24.49 -25.62
CA LYS A 5 41.56 23.57 -24.45
C LYS A 5 40.91 24.19 -23.21
N THR A 6 41.01 25.52 -23.04
CA THR A 6 40.40 26.22 -21.91
C THR A 6 38.89 26.41 -22.06
N MET A 7 38.38 26.54 -23.29
CA MET A 7 36.94 26.65 -23.54
C MET A 7 36.21 25.31 -23.36
N THR A 8 36.78 24.20 -23.84
CA THR A 8 36.17 22.87 -23.65
C THR A 8 36.08 22.49 -22.18
N TRP A 9 37.09 22.79 -21.37
CA TRP A 9 37.04 22.54 -19.92
C TRP A 9 35.92 23.34 -19.23
N ARG A 10 35.72 24.60 -19.61
CA ARG A 10 34.66 25.46 -19.03
C ARG A 10 33.26 24.98 -19.40
N VAL A 11 33.04 24.53 -20.64
CA VAL A 11 31.75 23.96 -21.07
C VAL A 11 31.47 22.66 -20.34
N LEU A 12 32.49 21.82 -20.14
CA LEU A 12 32.35 20.56 -19.40
C LEU A 12 32.07 20.81 -17.91
N LEU A 13 32.73 21.79 -17.30
CA LEU A 13 32.46 22.24 -15.93
C LEU A 13 31.04 22.79 -15.76
N ILE A 14 30.58 23.65 -16.68
CA ILE A 14 29.23 24.21 -16.64
C ILE A 14 28.18 23.12 -16.85
N GLY A 15 28.41 22.17 -17.76
CA GLY A 15 27.54 21.01 -17.97
C GLY A 15 27.44 20.11 -16.74
N CYS A 16 28.57 19.82 -16.08
CA CYS A 16 28.59 19.04 -14.84
C CYS A 16 27.90 19.75 -13.68
N VAL A 17 28.11 21.07 -13.53
CA VAL A 17 27.43 21.86 -12.49
C VAL A 17 25.92 21.92 -12.75
N ALA A 18 25.48 22.13 -13.99
CA ALA A 18 24.07 22.11 -14.34
C ALA A 18 23.43 20.73 -14.10
N ALA A 19 24.12 19.64 -14.42
CA ALA A 19 23.64 18.29 -14.13
C ALA A 19 23.52 18.03 -12.61
N LEU A 20 24.50 18.48 -11.82
CA LEU A 20 24.48 18.37 -10.35
C LEU A 20 23.37 19.21 -9.71
N VAL A 21 23.14 20.43 -10.20
CA VAL A 21 22.03 21.29 -9.74
C VAL A 21 20.69 20.67 -10.11
N THR A 22 20.53 20.13 -11.32
CA THR A 22 19.27 19.50 -11.75
C THR A 22 19.00 18.21 -10.95
N ALA A 23 20.02 17.38 -10.71
CA ALA A 23 19.92 16.21 -9.85
C ALA A 23 19.60 16.59 -8.39
N GLY A 24 20.25 17.65 -7.87
CA GLY A 24 20.01 18.18 -6.53
C GLY A 24 18.59 18.75 -6.36
N VAL A 25 18.10 19.51 -7.33
CA VAL A 25 16.73 20.06 -7.34
C VAL A 25 15.69 18.95 -7.46
N THR A 26 15.96 17.89 -8.24
CA THR A 26 15.06 16.74 -8.37
C THR A 26 15.03 15.91 -7.08
N ALA A 27 16.18 15.69 -6.44
CA ALA A 27 16.28 15.03 -5.14
C ALA A 27 15.57 15.85 -4.03
N PHE A 28 15.70 17.18 -4.05
CA PHE A 28 15.04 18.07 -3.09
C PHE A 28 13.53 18.19 -3.33
N ARG A 29 13.09 18.20 -4.60
CA ARG A 29 11.64 18.12 -4.94
C ARG A 29 11.04 16.79 -4.49
N ASN A 30 11.74 15.68 -4.68
CA ASN A 30 11.28 14.37 -4.22
C ASN A 30 11.23 14.25 -2.69
N GLN A 31 12.04 15.02 -1.95
CA GLN A 31 11.93 15.12 -0.48
C GLN A 31 10.75 15.96 0.01
N ASN A 32 10.19 16.85 -0.83
CA ASN A 32 9.11 17.77 -0.47
C ASN A 32 7.76 17.44 -1.11
N GLN A 33 7.63 16.34 -1.86
CA GLN A 33 6.32 15.89 -2.33
C GLN A 33 5.59 15.24 -1.15
N GLY A 34 4.46 15.84 -0.76
CA GLY A 34 3.54 15.24 0.19
C GLY A 34 3.06 13.86 -0.28
N TYR A 35 2.43 13.11 0.62
CA TYR A 35 1.93 11.78 0.29
C TYR A 35 0.88 11.82 -0.84
N ASP A 36 1.08 10.99 -1.86
CA ASP A 36 0.20 10.91 -3.03
C ASP A 36 -0.98 9.96 -2.76
N TYR A 37 -2.05 10.55 -2.22
CA TYR A 37 -3.30 9.84 -1.95
C TYR A 37 -3.92 9.24 -3.22
N GLU A 38 -3.88 9.92 -4.35
CA GLU A 38 -4.49 9.45 -5.59
C GLU A 38 -3.77 8.23 -6.15
N ALA A 39 -2.43 8.23 -6.12
CA ALA A 39 -1.65 7.05 -6.52
C ALA A 39 -1.91 5.85 -5.61
N SER A 40 -2.06 6.07 -4.30
CA SER A 40 -2.40 5.01 -3.35
C SER A 40 -3.80 4.47 -3.59
N ILE A 41 -4.81 5.35 -3.72
CA ILE A 41 -6.20 4.99 -4.01
C ILE A 41 -6.28 4.19 -5.31
N SER A 42 -5.60 4.64 -6.36
CA SER A 42 -5.56 3.95 -7.67
C SER A 42 -5.00 2.54 -7.56
N LYS A 43 -3.88 2.36 -6.82
CA LYS A 43 -3.27 1.04 -6.59
C LYS A 43 -4.16 0.13 -5.76
N LEU A 44 -4.75 0.63 -4.68
CA LEU A 44 -5.68 -0.14 -3.85
C LEU A 44 -6.95 -0.53 -4.64
N ARG A 45 -7.47 0.35 -5.51
CA ARG A 45 -8.60 -0.01 -6.40
C ARG A 45 -8.23 -1.14 -7.34
N ARG A 46 -7.02 -1.11 -7.91
CA ARG A 46 -6.53 -2.18 -8.78
C ARG A 46 -6.35 -3.50 -8.02
N ILE A 47 -5.86 -3.46 -6.78
CA ILE A 47 -5.82 -4.63 -5.89
C ILE A 47 -7.23 -5.12 -5.56
N GLY A 48 -8.17 -4.22 -5.29
CA GLY A 48 -9.58 -4.55 -5.05
C GLY A 48 -10.24 -5.25 -6.23
N GLN A 49 -10.00 -4.79 -7.46
CA GLN A 49 -10.49 -5.44 -8.68
C GLN A 49 -9.93 -6.85 -8.83
N ALA A 50 -8.62 -7.02 -8.65
CA ALA A 50 -7.99 -8.34 -8.66
C ALA A 50 -8.56 -9.26 -7.58
N LEU A 51 -8.82 -8.74 -6.37
CA LEU A 51 -9.47 -9.50 -5.30
C LEU A 51 -10.89 -9.93 -5.68
N GLN A 52 -11.70 -9.10 -6.34
CA GLN A 52 -13.03 -9.53 -6.79
C GLN A 52 -12.94 -10.69 -7.79
N LEU A 53 -12.04 -10.58 -8.78
CA LEU A 53 -11.81 -11.66 -9.75
C LEU A 53 -11.32 -12.95 -9.08
N TYR A 54 -10.45 -12.84 -8.07
CA TYR A 54 -10.02 -13.99 -7.27
C TYR A 54 -11.19 -14.64 -6.52
N ARG A 55 -12.05 -13.82 -5.90
CA ARG A 55 -13.24 -14.26 -5.16
C ARG A 55 -14.27 -14.94 -6.06
N GLU A 56 -14.42 -14.47 -7.29
CA GLU A 56 -15.26 -15.10 -8.31
C GLU A 56 -14.78 -16.52 -8.67
N GLU A 57 -13.47 -16.73 -8.77
CA GLU A 57 -12.89 -18.06 -9.06
C GLU A 57 -12.98 -19.01 -7.86
N TRP A 58 -12.71 -18.52 -6.65
CA TRP A 58 -12.64 -19.37 -5.44
C TRP A 58 -13.99 -19.58 -4.73
N GLY A 59 -14.96 -18.71 -4.99
CA GLY A 59 -16.24 -18.71 -4.32
C GLY A 59 -16.20 -18.00 -2.95
N VAL A 60 -17.37 -17.50 -2.55
CA VAL A 60 -17.57 -16.73 -1.32
C VAL A 60 -18.83 -17.22 -0.64
N LYS A 61 -18.76 -17.46 0.68
CA LYS A 61 -19.95 -17.79 1.47
C LYS A 61 -20.80 -16.55 1.78
N PRO A 62 -22.11 -16.70 2.00
CA PRO A 62 -22.94 -15.62 2.54
C PRO A 62 -22.35 -15.04 3.83
N VAL A 63 -22.47 -13.72 4.04
CA VAL A 63 -21.86 -13.00 5.19
C VAL A 63 -22.16 -13.68 6.52
N ALA A 64 -23.40 -14.10 6.75
CA ALA A 64 -23.83 -14.75 7.99
C ALA A 64 -23.07 -16.06 8.29
N GLU A 65 -22.60 -16.75 7.25
CA GLU A 65 -21.93 -18.04 7.32
C GLU A 65 -20.40 -17.94 7.38
N ARG A 66 -19.83 -16.73 7.26
CA ARG A 66 -18.36 -16.55 7.26
C ARG A 66 -17.80 -16.71 8.68
N ARG A 67 -16.76 -17.53 8.82
CA ARG A 67 -16.02 -17.77 10.06
C ARG A 67 -14.52 -17.58 9.88
N THR A 68 -14.02 -17.77 8.67
CA THR A 68 -12.60 -17.62 8.34
C THR A 68 -12.41 -16.65 7.17
N TYR A 69 -11.17 -16.22 6.93
CA TYR A 69 -10.85 -15.38 5.78
C TYR A 69 -11.11 -16.12 4.45
N SER A 70 -10.92 -17.44 4.42
CA SER A 70 -11.19 -18.25 3.23
C SER A 70 -12.69 -18.30 2.91
N ASP A 71 -13.57 -18.23 3.91
CA ASP A 71 -15.02 -18.14 3.67
C ASP A 71 -15.42 -16.84 2.95
N ALA A 72 -14.59 -15.79 3.07
CA ALA A 72 -14.75 -14.52 2.38
C ALA A 72 -14.14 -14.52 0.96
N GLY A 73 -13.54 -15.64 0.52
CA GLY A 73 -12.81 -15.76 -0.72
C GLY A 73 -11.49 -14.97 -0.71
N LEU A 74 -10.90 -14.73 0.45
CA LEU A 74 -9.60 -14.05 0.54
C LEU A 74 -8.46 -15.05 0.32
N PRO A 75 -7.42 -14.69 -0.46
CA PRO A 75 -6.25 -15.54 -0.62
C PRO A 75 -5.53 -15.66 0.73
N PRO A 76 -4.80 -16.78 0.97
CA PRO A 76 -3.98 -16.94 2.17
C PRO A 76 -3.10 -15.72 2.43
N SER A 77 -2.46 -15.17 1.42
CA SER A 77 -1.74 -13.89 1.57
C SER A 77 -1.99 -13.00 0.38
N PHE A 78 -1.86 -11.69 0.58
CA PHE A 78 -1.88 -10.73 -0.53
C PHE A 78 -0.78 -10.98 -1.56
N THR A 79 0.33 -11.60 -1.15
CA THR A 79 1.42 -11.95 -2.06
C THR A 79 1.00 -12.97 -3.11
N VAL A 80 -0.07 -13.75 -2.89
CA VAL A 80 -0.66 -14.66 -3.89
C VAL A 80 -1.01 -13.91 -5.17
N LEU A 81 -1.60 -12.72 -5.06
CA LEU A 81 -1.97 -11.89 -6.22
C LEU A 81 -0.76 -11.49 -7.06
N SER A 82 0.45 -11.47 -6.48
CA SER A 82 1.69 -11.13 -7.17
C SER A 82 2.61 -12.30 -7.49
N SER A 83 2.17 -13.54 -7.20
CA SER A 83 3.00 -14.72 -7.41
C SER A 83 3.13 -15.03 -8.90
N SER A 84 4.36 -15.23 -9.37
CA SER A 84 4.65 -15.61 -10.76
C SER A 84 4.08 -16.98 -11.14
N ALA A 85 3.76 -17.83 -10.17
CA ALA A 85 3.11 -19.11 -10.40
C ALA A 85 1.67 -18.96 -10.96
N TYR A 86 1.10 -17.76 -10.87
CA TYR A 86 -0.26 -17.44 -11.33
C TYR A 86 -0.25 -16.32 -12.38
N SER A 87 0.85 -16.10 -13.09
CA SER A 87 0.98 -14.98 -14.04
C SER A 87 -0.03 -15.01 -15.20
N ASP A 88 -0.61 -16.19 -15.47
CA ASP A 88 -1.66 -16.42 -16.47
C ASP A 88 -3.08 -16.10 -15.95
N LYS A 89 -3.25 -15.90 -14.64
CA LYS A 89 -4.55 -15.67 -14.02
C LYS A 89 -5.01 -14.21 -14.19
N PRO A 90 -6.31 -13.96 -14.42
CA PRO A 90 -6.84 -12.61 -14.65
C PRO A 90 -6.74 -11.69 -13.41
N TRP A 91 -6.68 -12.26 -12.21
CA TRP A 91 -6.50 -11.54 -10.96
C TRP A 91 -5.02 -11.32 -10.60
N HIS A 92 -4.07 -11.78 -11.41
CA HIS A 92 -2.65 -11.55 -11.14
C HIS A 92 -2.27 -10.07 -11.31
N LEU A 93 -1.42 -9.58 -10.41
CA LEU A 93 -0.92 -8.22 -10.38
C LEU A 93 0.60 -8.20 -10.25
N ASP A 94 1.25 -7.38 -11.07
CA ASP A 94 2.68 -7.12 -10.93
C ASP A 94 3.02 -6.58 -9.52
N LYS A 95 4.15 -7.01 -8.97
CA LYS A 95 4.59 -6.64 -7.61
C LYS A 95 4.77 -5.13 -7.43
N SER A 96 5.01 -4.36 -8.49
CA SER A 96 5.10 -2.90 -8.44
C SER A 96 3.79 -2.22 -8.03
N VAL A 97 2.64 -2.87 -8.23
CA VAL A 97 1.32 -2.36 -7.81
C VAL A 97 1.25 -2.22 -6.30
N PHE A 98 1.96 -3.07 -5.55
CA PHE A 98 1.98 -3.07 -4.09
C PHE A 98 2.96 -2.07 -3.47
N ARG A 99 3.57 -1.20 -4.29
CA ARG A 99 4.54 -0.19 -3.85
C ARG A 99 3.94 1.21 -3.94
N VAL A 100 4.15 2.05 -2.95
CA VAL A 100 3.80 3.48 -2.98
C VAL A 100 5.03 4.26 -2.49
N ALA A 101 5.33 5.40 -3.12
CA ALA A 101 6.40 6.26 -2.66
C ALA A 101 6.05 6.79 -1.26
N SER A 102 6.91 6.53 -0.28
CA SER A 102 6.79 7.19 1.02
C SER A 102 7.53 8.53 0.92
N PRO A 103 6.98 9.63 1.45
CA PRO A 103 7.70 10.90 1.53
C PRO A 103 9.01 10.78 2.34
N GLN A 104 9.17 9.72 3.15
CA GLN A 104 10.31 9.50 4.04
C GLN A 104 11.28 8.40 3.59
N LYS A 105 10.97 7.65 2.53
CA LYS A 105 11.85 6.57 2.04
C LYS A 105 11.97 6.62 0.52
N PRO A 106 13.18 6.47 -0.03
CA PRO A 106 13.34 6.32 -1.46
C PRO A 106 12.53 5.10 -1.94
N TRP A 107 11.83 5.29 -3.05
CA TRP A 107 10.83 4.43 -3.71
C TRP A 107 11.25 2.96 -3.93
N ASP A 108 12.54 2.68 -3.84
CA ASP A 108 13.20 1.42 -4.12
C ASP A 108 13.44 0.54 -2.87
N LYS A 109 13.31 1.06 -1.65
CA LYS A 109 13.73 0.36 -0.41
C LYS A 109 12.64 -0.29 0.44
N SER A 110 11.36 -0.26 0.06
CA SER A 110 10.31 -0.86 0.89
C SER A 110 9.60 -2.01 0.17
N ALA A 111 9.70 -3.19 0.80
CA ALA A 111 9.54 -4.50 0.18
C ALA A 111 8.08 -4.83 -0.23
N MET A 112 7.09 -4.12 0.33
CA MET A 112 5.67 -4.02 -0.03
C MET A 112 5.08 -3.01 0.97
N HIS A 113 4.33 -2.02 0.50
CA HIS A 113 4.03 -0.80 1.28
C HIS A 113 2.67 -0.80 1.97
N PHE A 114 1.78 -1.68 1.53
CA PHE A 114 0.46 -1.83 2.11
C PHE A 114 0.49 -2.82 3.27
N ALA A 115 -0.09 -2.43 4.39
CA ALA A 115 -0.24 -3.27 5.56
C ALA A 115 -1.46 -4.19 5.39
N PRO A 116 -1.28 -5.52 5.33
CA PRO A 116 -2.41 -6.43 5.29
C PRO A 116 -3.15 -6.34 6.61
N LEU A 117 -4.45 -6.09 6.53
CA LEU A 117 -5.35 -6.10 7.68
C LEU A 117 -6.00 -7.48 7.83
N TYR A 118 -5.49 -8.52 7.20
CA TYR A 118 -5.78 -9.90 7.57
C TYR A 118 -4.52 -10.73 7.34
N LEU A 119 -4.19 -11.62 8.28
CA LEU A 119 -3.06 -12.53 8.18
C LEU A 119 -3.50 -13.93 8.61
N PRO A 120 -3.24 -15.00 7.81
CA PRO A 120 -3.60 -16.36 8.18
C PRO A 120 -3.00 -16.78 9.50
N GLU A 121 -1.73 -16.43 9.74
CA GLU A 121 -1.01 -16.80 10.97
C GLU A 121 -1.53 -16.05 12.20
N MET A 122 -2.00 -14.80 12.05
CA MET A 122 -2.63 -14.08 13.16
C MET A 122 -4.04 -14.59 13.42
N ALA A 123 -4.80 -14.95 12.39
CA ALA A 123 -6.11 -15.57 12.53
C ALA A 123 -6.05 -16.94 13.25
N GLN A 124 -4.88 -17.59 13.29
CA GLN A 124 -4.68 -18.85 14.03
C GLN A 124 -4.34 -18.65 15.51
N ARG A 125 -4.07 -17.43 15.98
CA ARG A 125 -3.85 -17.16 17.40
C ARG A 125 -5.22 -17.08 18.11
N VAL A 126 -5.42 -17.93 19.11
CA VAL A 126 -6.66 -18.02 19.89
C VAL A 126 -7.04 -16.63 20.42
N GLY A 127 -8.22 -16.13 20.04
CA GLY A 127 -8.72 -14.77 20.32
C GLY A 127 -8.71 -13.80 19.13
N TYR A 128 -7.84 -13.98 18.14
CA TYR A 128 -7.85 -13.20 16.90
C TYR A 128 -8.79 -13.82 15.86
N ALA A 129 -8.88 -15.15 15.83
CA ALA A 129 -9.82 -15.89 14.99
C ALA A 129 -11.27 -15.44 15.23
N ASP A 130 -11.69 -15.39 16.50
CA ASP A 130 -13.06 -15.06 16.89
C ASP A 130 -13.40 -13.61 16.60
N ARG A 131 -12.47 -12.69 16.88
CA ARG A 131 -12.62 -11.26 16.54
C ARG A 131 -12.72 -11.06 15.03
N TYR A 132 -11.93 -11.80 14.26
CA TYR A 132 -11.99 -11.75 12.81
C TYR A 132 -13.32 -12.27 12.27
N ALA A 133 -13.77 -13.43 12.75
CA ALA A 133 -15.07 -14.01 12.41
C ALA A 133 -16.21 -13.03 12.74
N GLN A 134 -16.16 -12.41 13.92
CA GLN A 134 -17.13 -11.41 14.33
C GLN A 134 -17.10 -10.17 13.42
N ALA A 135 -15.92 -9.70 13.02
CA ALA A 135 -15.78 -8.58 12.08
C ALA A 135 -16.32 -8.92 10.69
N LEU A 136 -16.05 -10.13 10.18
CA LEU A 136 -16.60 -10.63 8.91
C LEU A 136 -18.12 -10.65 8.93
N GLN A 137 -18.74 -11.10 10.02
CA GLN A 137 -20.19 -11.14 10.13
C GLN A 137 -20.81 -9.75 10.31
N SER A 138 -20.23 -8.93 11.20
CA SER A 138 -20.78 -7.62 11.55
C SER A 138 -20.60 -6.57 10.46
N ARG A 139 -19.46 -6.60 9.75
CA ARG A 139 -19.14 -5.62 8.71
C ARG A 139 -19.39 -6.15 7.30
N GLY A 140 -19.42 -7.47 7.13
CA GLY A 140 -19.65 -8.10 5.84
C GLY A 140 -18.64 -7.64 4.80
N GLU A 141 -19.15 -7.06 3.71
CA GLU A 141 -18.34 -6.57 2.60
C GLU A 141 -17.63 -5.23 2.89
N LEU A 142 -18.02 -4.51 3.94
CA LEU A 142 -17.31 -3.29 4.35
C LEU A 142 -16.09 -3.59 5.22
N LEU A 143 -15.72 -4.85 5.45
CA LEU A 143 -14.52 -5.21 6.20
C LEU A 143 -13.25 -4.64 5.53
N PRO A 144 -12.29 -4.07 6.27
CA PRO A 144 -11.04 -3.57 5.69
C PRO A 144 -10.06 -4.72 5.54
N VAL A 145 -9.40 -4.80 4.39
CA VAL A 145 -8.51 -5.91 4.08
C VAL A 145 -7.07 -5.45 3.87
N LEU A 146 -6.87 -4.21 3.45
CA LEU A 146 -5.54 -3.66 3.17
C LEU A 146 -5.53 -2.16 3.46
N ALA A 147 -4.44 -1.64 4.03
CA ALA A 147 -4.29 -0.21 4.30
C ALA A 147 -2.92 0.32 3.84
N ASP A 148 -2.90 1.55 3.34
CA ASP A 148 -1.68 2.34 3.20
C ASP A 148 -1.55 3.31 4.37
N LEU A 149 -0.46 3.16 5.11
CA LEU A 149 -0.15 3.96 6.30
C LEU A 149 0.98 4.98 6.04
N ASN A 150 1.52 5.01 4.82
CA ASN A 150 2.69 5.84 4.47
C ASN A 150 2.41 7.34 4.42
N GLY A 151 1.15 7.75 4.48
CA GLY A 151 0.75 9.16 4.58
C GLY A 151 1.16 9.80 5.90
N ASN A 152 1.45 9.00 6.92
CA ASN A 152 1.75 9.48 8.26
C ASN A 152 3.25 9.61 8.49
N SER A 153 3.66 10.75 9.04
CA SER A 153 5.03 10.98 9.48
C SER A 153 5.31 10.38 10.86
N VAL A 154 6.58 10.05 11.14
CA VAL A 154 7.03 9.64 12.48
C VAL A 154 6.63 10.67 13.56
N ALA A 155 6.67 11.97 13.22
CA ALA A 155 6.28 13.04 14.14
C ALA A 155 4.78 13.01 14.46
N GLU A 156 3.92 12.74 13.47
CA GLU A 156 2.47 12.59 13.69
C GLU A 156 2.15 11.36 14.54
N TYR A 157 2.85 10.24 14.30
CA TYR A 157 2.74 9.03 15.14
C TYR A 157 3.13 9.31 16.59
N ALA A 158 4.26 9.98 16.81
CA ALA A 158 4.76 10.30 18.15
C ALA A 158 3.88 11.32 18.90
N ALA A 159 3.11 12.13 18.18
CA ALA A 159 2.22 13.14 18.74
C ALA A 159 0.83 12.59 19.13
N ASN A 160 0.57 11.28 18.99
CA ASN A 160 -0.72 10.64 19.29
C ASN A 160 -1.93 11.35 18.66
N ARG A 161 -1.80 11.79 17.40
CA ARG A 161 -2.88 12.43 16.65
C ARG A 161 -3.74 11.40 15.94
N ASP A 162 -4.95 11.81 15.54
CA ASP A 162 -5.72 11.09 14.53
C ASP A 162 -4.91 11.08 13.22
N LEU A 163 -4.58 9.88 12.77
CA LEU A 163 -3.80 9.59 11.58
C LEU A 163 -4.72 9.22 10.43
N ARG A 164 -4.23 9.32 9.20
CA ARG A 164 -5.00 8.94 8.00
C ARG A 164 -4.40 7.71 7.34
N ALA A 165 -5.28 6.81 6.92
CA ALA A 165 -4.93 5.65 6.13
C ALA A 165 -5.82 5.59 4.90
N VAL A 166 -5.27 5.18 3.76
CA VAL A 166 -6.08 4.79 2.61
C VAL A 166 -6.39 3.30 2.77
N VAL A 167 -7.68 2.95 2.85
CA VAL A 167 -8.12 1.60 3.21
C VAL A 167 -8.92 1.01 2.06
N LEU A 168 -8.55 -0.21 1.67
CA LEU A 168 -9.34 -1.06 0.78
C LEU A 168 -10.27 -1.95 1.60
N ARG A 169 -11.56 -1.94 1.26
CA ARG A 169 -12.59 -2.80 1.83
C ARG A 169 -12.83 -4.05 0.96
N LEU A 170 -13.49 -5.04 1.53
CA LEU A 170 -13.72 -6.34 0.88
C LEU A 170 -14.65 -6.25 -0.33
N ASN A 171 -15.61 -5.31 -0.39
CA ASN A 171 -16.40 -4.98 -1.59
C ASN A 171 -15.59 -4.27 -2.71
N GLY A 172 -14.31 -3.95 -2.48
CA GLY A 172 -13.49 -3.21 -3.41
C GLY A 172 -13.56 -1.69 -3.28
N THR A 173 -14.33 -1.13 -2.34
CA THR A 173 -14.29 0.33 -2.08
C THR A 173 -12.97 0.73 -1.47
N VAL A 174 -12.50 1.92 -1.83
CA VAL A 174 -11.28 2.51 -1.29
C VAL A 174 -11.62 3.88 -0.74
N GLU A 175 -11.26 4.10 0.53
CA GLU A 175 -11.57 5.34 1.25
C GLU A 175 -10.43 5.76 2.17
N VAL A 176 -10.44 7.03 2.56
CA VAL A 176 -9.51 7.56 3.56
C VAL A 176 -10.18 7.48 4.92
N VAL A 177 -9.58 6.73 5.84
CA VAL A 177 -10.08 6.54 7.20
C VAL A 177 -9.15 7.26 8.17
N GLU A 178 -9.73 7.95 9.14
CA GLU A 178 -9.01 8.49 10.28
C GLU A 178 -8.95 7.44 11.39
N TYR A 179 -7.78 7.19 11.97
CA TYR A 179 -7.59 6.21 13.03
C TYR A 179 -6.64 6.73 14.10
N SER A 180 -6.81 6.24 15.33
CA SER A 180 -5.89 6.58 16.41
C SER A 180 -4.57 5.82 16.29
N SER A 181 -3.44 6.51 16.42
CA SER A 181 -2.12 5.86 16.46
C SER A 181 -1.95 4.93 17.68
N THR A 182 -2.72 5.15 18.75
CA THR A 182 -2.71 4.33 19.97
C THR A 182 -3.56 3.07 19.85
N ASP A 183 -4.53 3.06 18.94
CA ASP A 183 -5.39 1.90 18.69
C ASP A 183 -5.54 1.66 17.19
N GLN A 184 -4.58 0.93 16.61
CA GLN A 184 -4.62 0.56 15.20
C GLN A 184 -5.79 -0.38 14.85
N TRP A 185 -6.50 -0.94 15.85
CA TRP A 185 -7.74 -1.66 15.63
C TRP A 185 -8.89 -0.75 15.20
N ASP A 186 -8.78 0.56 15.35
CA ASP A 186 -9.75 1.51 14.80
C ASP A 186 -9.94 1.32 13.29
N LEU A 187 -8.90 0.91 12.57
CA LEU A 187 -9.00 0.62 11.14
C LEU A 187 -10.02 -0.49 10.84
N TRP A 188 -10.23 -1.42 11.77
CA TRP A 188 -11.22 -2.50 11.69
C TRP A 188 -12.62 -2.09 12.13
N ASN A 189 -12.73 -1.00 12.86
CA ASN A 189 -13.99 -0.56 13.48
C ASN A 189 -14.61 0.62 12.72
N ARG A 190 -13.80 1.39 11.98
CA ARG A 190 -14.23 2.53 11.15
C ARG A 190 -14.41 2.16 9.69
#